data_AF-A0A944CYM3-F1
#
_entry.id   AF-A0A944CYM3-F1
#
_cell.length_a   1.000
_cell.length_b   1.000
_cell.length_c   1.000
_cell.angle_alpha   90.00
_cell.angle_beta   90.00
_cell.angle_gamma   90.00
#
_symmetry.space_group_name_H-M   'P 1'
#
loop_
_entity.id
_entity.type
_entity.pdbx_description
1 polymer ?
#
loop_
_entity_poly.entity_id
_entity_poly.type
_entity_poly.pdbx_seq_one_letter_code
_entity_poly.pdbx_strand_id
1 'polypeptide(L)'
;MSKIMFDTLQYAESLESAGFDKKQAKALTNAQHSLVTEITDEFGSIRSEITEVRSAVGSLRTEMHQEIGKIHQTIGDLKSEIGKSTTRLTISLGIIMAVLTLLSNLDKIITIITHTAK
;
A
#
# COMPACT_ATOMS: atom_id res chain seq x y z
N MET A 1 6.93 27.61 -16.22
CA MET A 1 7.82 27.05 -17.26
C MET A 1 7.48 27.74 -18.56
N SER A 2 8.48 28.21 -19.31
CA SER A 2 8.25 28.90 -20.58
C SER A 2 7.65 27.92 -21.58
N LYS A 3 6.47 28.25 -22.13
CA LYS A 3 5.93 27.55 -23.31
C LYS A 3 6.98 27.74 -24.41
N ILE A 4 7.52 26.65 -24.97
CA ILE A 4 8.42 26.77 -26.12
C ILE A 4 7.59 27.42 -27.23
N MET A 5 7.84 28.69 -27.50
CA MET A 5 7.15 29.41 -28.56
C MET A 5 7.98 29.28 -29.82
N PHE A 6 7.40 28.62 -30.82
CA PHE A 6 7.98 28.58 -32.16
C PHE A 6 7.68 29.92 -32.84
N ASP A 7 8.73 30.71 -33.05
CA ASP A 7 8.63 31.98 -33.78
C ASP A 7 8.51 31.70 -35.28
N THR A 8 7.26 31.65 -35.74
CA THR A 8 6.93 31.37 -37.14
C THR A 8 7.44 32.45 -38.09
N LEU A 9 7.52 33.70 -37.63
CA LEU A 9 7.97 34.82 -38.45
C LEU A 9 9.48 34.72 -38.70
N GLN A 10 10.26 34.57 -37.64
CA GLN A 10 11.72 34.43 -37.75
C GLN A 10 12.10 33.20 -38.58
N TYR A 11 11.35 32.10 -38.45
CA TYR A 11 11.58 30.90 -39.25
C TYR A 11 11.29 31.11 -40.74
N ALA A 12 10.16 31.77 -41.07
CA ALA A 12 9.82 32.08 -42.46
C ALA A 12 10.85 33.03 -43.10
N GLU A 13 11.30 34.06 -42.39
CA GLU A 13 12.34 34.99 -42.87
C GLU A 13 13.69 34.29 -43.12
N SER A 14 14.03 33.31 -42.28
CA SER A 14 15.22 32.48 -42.45
C SER A 14 15.14 31.61 -43.71
N LEU A 15 13.96 31.05 -44.01
CA LEU A 15 13.71 30.27 -45.24
C LEU A 15 13.78 31.15 -46.49
N GLU A 16 13.16 32.34 -46.47
CA GLU A 16 13.25 33.29 -47.57
C GLU A 16 14.71 33.71 -47.83
N SER A 17 15.49 33.95 -46.77
CA SER A 17 16.93 34.25 -46.86
C SER A 17 17.77 33.09 -47.40
N ALA A 18 17.30 31.85 -47.24
CA ALA A 18 17.93 30.64 -47.79
C ALA A 18 17.54 30.35 -49.25
N GLY A 19 16.73 31.23 -49.88
CA GLY A 19 16.36 31.13 -51.29
C GLY A 19 15.05 30.38 -51.55
N PHE A 20 14.29 30.03 -50.51
CA PHE A 20 12.92 29.55 -50.70
C PHE A 20 12.01 30.72 -51.08
N ASP A 21 11.10 30.49 -52.01
CA ASP A 21 10.10 31.51 -52.30
C ASP A 21 9.11 31.66 -51.11
N LYS A 22 8.42 32.80 -51.06
CA LYS A 22 7.49 33.12 -49.98
C LYS A 22 6.38 32.07 -49.77
N LYS A 23 5.91 31.41 -50.83
CA LYS A 23 4.89 30.35 -50.72
C LYS A 23 5.48 29.10 -50.09
N GLN A 24 6.68 28.71 -50.51
CA GLN A 24 7.41 27.58 -49.93
C GLN A 24 7.75 27.82 -48.46
N ALA A 25 8.29 29.00 -48.13
CA ALA A 25 8.64 29.39 -46.76
C ALA A 25 7.42 29.33 -45.84
N LYS A 26 6.29 29.89 -46.28
CA LYS A 26 5.01 29.85 -45.53
C LYS A 26 4.48 28.42 -45.36
N ALA A 27 4.53 27.60 -46.41
CA ALA A 27 4.06 26.22 -46.34
C ALA A 27 4.86 25.39 -45.32
N LEU A 28 6.19 25.49 -45.36
CA LEU A 28 7.07 24.78 -44.44
C LEU A 28 6.92 25.28 -42.99
N THR A 29 6.84 26.61 -42.81
CA THR A 29 6.61 27.23 -41.50
C THR A 29 5.30 26.75 -40.89
N ASN A 30 4.21 26.70 -41.67
CA ASN A 30 2.93 26.22 -41.19
C ASN A 30 2.97 24.74 -40.81
N ALA A 31 3.56 23.88 -41.65
CA ALA A 31 3.70 22.46 -41.35
C ALA A 31 4.50 22.24 -40.06
N GLN A 32 5.58 22.98 -39.87
CA GLN A 32 6.42 22.88 -38.68
C GLN A 32 5.73 23.45 -37.43
N HIS A 33 5.00 24.56 -37.57
CA HIS A 33 4.20 25.11 -36.48
C HIS A 33 3.13 24.14 -36.00
N SER A 34 2.44 23.47 -36.92
CA SER A 34 1.45 22.44 -36.59
C SER A 34 2.09 21.28 -35.82
N LEU A 35 3.22 20.75 -36.32
CA LEU A 35 3.94 19.67 -35.63
C LEU A 35 4.42 20.08 -34.23
N VAL A 36 5.01 21.28 -34.07
CA VAL A 36 5.46 21.76 -32.76
C VAL A 36 4.29 21.93 -31.79
N THR A 37 3.14 22.37 -32.28
CA THR A 37 1.93 22.52 -31.47
C THR A 37 1.42 21.16 -30.99
N GLU A 38 1.25 20.20 -31.91
CA GLU A 38 0.80 18.83 -31.60
C GLU A 38 1.73 18.16 -30.59
N ILE A 39 3.04 18.21 -30.82
CA ILE A 39 4.04 17.67 -29.88
C ILE A 39 3.93 18.36 -28.51
N THR A 40 3.81 19.69 -28.47
CA THR A 40 3.73 20.42 -27.20
C THR A 40 2.47 20.03 -26.41
N ASP A 41 1.35 19.85 -27.10
CA ASP A 41 0.08 19.44 -26.49
C ASP A 41 0.14 17.99 -25.99
N GLU A 42 0.67 17.06 -26.79
CA GLU A 42 0.90 15.66 -26.38
C GLU A 42 1.82 15.57 -25.15
N PHE A 43 2.94 16.30 -25.14
CA PHE A 43 3.82 16.36 -23.97
C PHE A 43 3.11 16.93 -22.74
N GLY A 44 2.23 17.91 -22.93
CA GLY A 44 1.36 18.45 -21.89
C GLY A 44 0.45 17.37 -21.30
N SER A 45 -0.21 16.60 -22.16
CA SER A 45 -1.10 15.49 -21.77
C SER A 45 -0.33 14.42 -21.01
N ILE A 46 0.79 13.93 -21.55
CA ILE A 46 1.65 12.92 -20.90
C ILE A 46 2.10 13.39 -19.52
N ARG A 47 2.45 14.66 -19.37
CA ARG A 47 2.84 15.21 -18.06
C ARG A 47 1.67 15.22 -17.07
N SER A 48 0.46 15.51 -17.53
CA SER A 48 -0.76 15.42 -16.72
C SER A 48 -0.97 13.97 -16.25
N GLU A 49 -0.93 13.02 -17.18
CA GLU A 49 -1.07 11.58 -16.90
C GLU A 49 -0.01 11.09 -15.91
N ILE A 50 1.26 11.50 -16.06
CA ILE A 50 2.33 11.19 -15.10
C ILE A 50 2.01 11.75 -13.71
N THR A 51 1.44 12.95 -13.63
CA THR A 51 1.07 13.59 -12.36
C THR A 51 -0.08 12.83 -11.68
N GLU A 52 -1.07 12.40 -12.45
CA GLU A 52 -2.18 11.58 -11.98
C GLU A 52 -1.71 10.22 -11.49
N VAL A 53 -0.86 9.53 -12.26
CA VAL A 53 -0.25 8.25 -11.85
C VAL A 53 0.55 8.40 -10.57
N ARG A 54 1.38 9.44 -10.45
CA ARG A 54 2.15 9.71 -9.21
C ARG A 54 1.22 9.92 -8.02
N SER A 55 0.12 10.64 -8.21
CA SER A 55 -0.88 10.86 -7.15
C SER A 55 -1.55 9.56 -6.74
N ALA A 56 -1.99 8.75 -7.71
CA ALA A 56 -2.60 7.44 -7.45
C ALA A 56 -1.66 6.48 -6.71
N VAL A 57 -0.38 6.43 -7.10
CA VAL A 57 0.65 5.64 -6.41
C VAL A 57 0.86 6.13 -4.98
N GLY A 58 0.84 7.45 -4.75
CA GLY A 58 0.92 8.04 -3.41
C GLY A 58 -0.27 7.64 -2.52
N SER A 59 -1.49 7.69 -3.06
CA SER A 59 -2.70 7.25 -2.37
C SER A 59 -2.65 5.76 -2.02
N LEU A 60 -2.33 4.90 -3.00
CA LEU A 60 -2.22 3.45 -2.80
C LEU A 60 -1.19 3.10 -1.72
N ARG A 61 -0.02 3.77 -1.72
CA ARG A 61 1.01 3.56 -0.69
C ARG A 61 0.48 3.89 0.70
N THR A 62 -0.32 4.96 0.82
CA THR A 62 -0.92 5.40 2.09
C THR A 62 -1.95 4.39 2.58
N GLU A 63 -2.86 3.95 1.69
CA GLU A 63 -3.87 2.94 1.99
C GLU A 63 -3.23 1.63 2.45
N MET A 64 -2.22 1.14 1.74
CA MET A 64 -1.48 -0.07 2.12
C MET A 64 -0.85 0.06 3.52
N HIS A 65 -0.24 1.20 3.86
CA HIS A 65 0.34 1.40 5.19
C HIS A 65 -0.74 1.36 6.29
N GLN A 66 -1.91 1.94 6.03
CA GLN A 66 -3.02 1.93 6.96
C GLN A 66 -3.58 0.51 7.16
N GLU A 67 -3.77 -0.25 6.09
CA GLU A 67 -4.25 -1.64 6.17
C GLU A 67 -3.26 -2.55 6.90
N ILE A 68 -1.96 -2.43 6.58
CA ILE A 68 -0.91 -3.15 7.30
C ILE A 68 -0.91 -2.79 8.80
N GLY A 69 -1.12 -1.51 9.14
CA GLY A 69 -1.26 -1.07 10.52
C GLY A 69 -2.44 -1.73 11.24
N LYS A 70 -3.61 -1.78 10.58
CA LYS A 70 -4.81 -2.45 11.12
C LYS A 70 -4.56 -3.95 11.34
N ILE A 71 -3.94 -4.63 10.37
CA ILE A 71 -3.60 -6.05 10.50
C ILE A 71 -2.69 -6.30 11.71
N HIS A 72 -1.63 -5.50 11.89
CA HIS A 72 -0.76 -5.62 13.06
C HIS A 72 -1.51 -5.43 14.38
N GLN A 73 -2.45 -4.48 14.44
CA GLN A 73 -3.29 -4.28 15.61
C GLN A 73 -4.16 -5.51 15.90
N THR A 74 -4.87 -6.03 14.89
CA THR A 74 -5.69 -7.24 15.03
C THR A 74 -4.87 -8.45 15.47
N ILE A 75 -3.66 -8.64 14.94
CA ILE A 75 -2.74 -9.70 15.37
C ILE A 75 -2.34 -9.51 16.84
N GLY A 76 -2.05 -8.29 17.27
CA GLY A 76 -1.73 -7.96 18.66
C GLY A 76 -2.88 -8.31 19.62
N ASP A 77 -4.10 -7.95 19.25
CA ASP A 77 -5.30 -8.22 20.03
C ASP A 77 -5.57 -9.72 20.14
N LEU A 78 -5.48 -10.47 19.03
CA LEU A 78 -5.63 -11.92 19.01
C LEU A 78 -4.56 -12.61 19.87
N LYS A 79 -3.30 -12.17 19.80
CA LYS A 79 -2.21 -12.71 20.63
C LYS A 79 -2.49 -12.49 22.13
N SER A 80 -3.03 -11.32 22.50
CA SER A 80 -3.44 -11.02 23.87
C SER A 80 -4.58 -11.92 24.34
N GLU A 81 -5.58 -12.14 23.50
CA GLU A 81 -6.71 -13.03 23.80
C GLU A 81 -6.28 -14.49 23.96
N ILE A 82 -5.44 -14.99 23.06
CA ILE A 82 -4.82 -16.33 23.17
C ILE A 82 -4.02 -16.45 24.46
N GLY A 83 -3.22 -15.43 24.82
CA GLY A 83 -2.46 -15.40 26.07
C GLY A 83 -3.37 -15.52 27.30
N LYS A 84 -4.44 -14.72 27.35
CA LYS A 84 -5.45 -14.80 28.43
C LYS A 84 -6.11 -16.18 28.50
N SER A 85 -6.48 -16.75 27.36
CA SER A 85 -7.08 -18.09 27.29
C SER A 85 -6.12 -19.16 27.80
N THR A 86 -4.85 -19.10 27.37
CA THR A 86 -3.79 -20.03 27.79
C THR A 86 -3.59 -19.95 29.30
N THR A 87 -3.46 -18.75 29.88
CA THR A 87 -3.35 -18.57 31.33
C THR A 87 -4.53 -19.17 32.08
N ARG A 88 -5.77 -18.93 31.62
CA ARG A 88 -6.97 -19.51 32.24
C ARG A 88 -6.93 -21.04 32.22
N LEU A 89 -6.60 -21.64 31.08
CA LEU A 89 -6.49 -23.09 30.95
C LEU A 89 -5.40 -23.67 31.86
N THR A 90 -4.23 -23.04 31.93
CA THR A 90 -3.15 -23.45 32.84
C THR A 90 -3.61 -23.45 34.30
N ILE A 91 -4.32 -22.39 34.73
CA ILE A 91 -4.87 -22.31 36.09
C ILE A 91 -5.90 -23.41 36.33
N SER A 92 -6.87 -23.59 35.41
CA SER A 92 -7.91 -24.62 35.54
C SER A 92 -7.33 -26.03 35.61
N LEU A 93 -6.32 -26.33 34.78
CA LEU A 93 -5.62 -27.61 34.83
C LEU A 93 -4.89 -27.80 36.17
N GLY A 94 -4.24 -26.77 36.69
CA GLY A 94 -3.60 -26.81 38.01
C GLY A 94 -4.59 -27.13 39.14
N ILE A 95 -5.78 -26.52 39.11
CA ILE A 95 -6.86 -26.79 40.07
C ILE A 95 -7.34 -28.25 39.94
N ILE A 96 -7.59 -28.74 38.72
CA ILE A 96 -8.02 -30.13 38.49
C ILE A 96 -6.99 -31.12 39.05
N MET A 97 -5.70 -30.89 38.80
CA MET A 97 -4.62 -31.74 39.32
C MET A 97 -4.58 -31.77 40.85
N ALA A 98 -4.79 -30.63 41.50
CA ALA A 98 -4.89 -30.55 42.96
C ALA A 98 -6.09 -31.35 43.49
N VAL A 99 -7.25 -31.23 42.86
CA VAL A 99 -8.46 -32.00 43.22
C VAL A 99 -8.25 -33.50 43.05
N LEU A 100 -7.66 -33.95 41.93
CA LEU A 100 -7.36 -35.36 41.68
C LEU A 100 -6.42 -35.95 42.74
N THR A 101 -5.43 -35.16 43.18
CA THR A 101 -4.51 -35.56 44.25
C THR A 101 -5.23 -35.73 45.58
N LEU A 102 -6.12 -34.80 45.94
CA LEU A 102 -6.94 -34.89 47.15
C LEU A 102 -7.87 -36.11 47.13
N LEU A 103 -8.54 -36.37 46.00
CA LEU A 103 -9.41 -37.55 45.84
C LEU A 103 -8.62 -38.86 45.99
N SER A 104 -7.42 -38.93 45.42
CA SER A 104 -6.53 -40.08 45.57
C SER A 104 -6.10 -40.31 47.02
N ASN A 105 -5.87 -39.24 47.78
CA ASN A 105 -5.56 -39.33 49.21
C ASN A 105 -6.78 -39.79 50.02
N LEU A 106 -7.98 -39.31 49.68
CA LEU A 106 -9.23 -39.73 50.34
C LEU A 106 -9.50 -41.23 50.13
N ASP A 107 -9.31 -41.73 48.91
CA ASP A 107 -9.47 -43.16 48.59
C ASP A 107 -8.52 -44.07 49.40
N LYS A 108 -7.25 -43.65 49.55
CA LYS A 108 -6.28 -44.33 50.42
C LYS A 108 -6.74 -44.37 51.88
N ILE A 109 -7.27 -43.27 52.42
CA ILE A 109 -7.76 -43.20 53.80
C ILE A 109 -8.96 -44.15 53.98
N ILE A 110 -9.93 -44.12 53.06
CA ILE A 110 -11.10 -45.01 53.11
C ILE A 110 -10.67 -46.48 53.10
N THR A 111 -9.69 -46.82 52.27
CA THR A 111 -9.12 -48.18 52.19
C THR A 111 -8.52 -48.62 53.53
N ILE A 112 -7.73 -47.75 54.18
CA ILE A 112 -7.11 -48.04 55.50
C ILE A 112 -8.18 -48.27 56.57
N ILE A 113 -9.18 -47.39 56.65
CA ILE A 113 -10.27 -47.49 57.63
C ILE A 113 -11.04 -48.80 57.42
N THR A 114 -11.36 -49.15 56.17
CA THR A 114 -12.12 -50.36 55.83
C THR A 114 -11.37 -51.64 56.19
N HIS A 115 -10.05 -51.67 56.04
CA HIS A 115 -9.24 -52.83 56.41
C HIS A 115 -9.07 -52.99 57.92
N THR A 116 -9.00 -51.87 58.66
CA THR A 116 -8.86 -51.87 60.13
C THR A 116 -10.17 -52.22 60.84
N ALA A 117 -11.32 -51.97 60.20
CA ALA A 117 -12.64 -52.26 60.75
C ALA A 117 -13.11 -53.72 60.55
N LYS A 118 -12.34 -54.56 59.84
CA LYS A 118 -12.56 -56.01 59.68
C LYS A 118 -11.69 -56.80 60.64
#